data_AF-A0A2D6XHV0-F1
#
_entry.id   AF-A0A2D6XHV0-F1
#
_cell.length_a   1.000
_cell.length_b   1.000
_cell.length_c   1.000
_cell.angle_alpha   90.00
_cell.angle_beta   90.00
_cell.angle_gamma   90.00
#
_symmetry.space_group_name_H-M   'P 1'
#
loop_
_entity.id
_entity.type
_entity.pdbx_description
1 polymer ?
#
loop_
_entity_poly.entity_id
_entity_poly.type
_entity_poly.pdbx_seq_one_letter_code
_entity_poly.pdbx_strand_id
1 'polypeptide(L)'
;MMDAGMRADAKRLCLADGPHTREIIEHMQGWQKREPWFYSKWIFNKYTYALLSAAVLCAVGFSITAFPVHTNVLAFVVGYFLSQFIFGWGHMTTHALYLETPTEKWEPGVLVAYLHHYSHPKEIYKNWLVHRLNFVMQAKGCRVAYFAVWFLPVLFFGVKLLPLWIWYLFWFSAIEPVHEYYHVPKNERRAHFSLPLYLGLRLLDVSGLLDEETHKEHHRHNRDQLGTVSKFYDLYCPFADTLFDSFWKTAIHCREKLEARGEEEPIRAALFALGSIIVPTTFFVSCFVFNWMVG
;
A
#
# COMPACT_ATOMS: atom_id res chain seq x y z
N MET A 1 3.08 10.21 -26.54
CA MET A 1 2.73 11.64 -26.59
C MET A 1 2.05 12.00 -25.27
N MET A 2 2.65 12.89 -24.46
CA MET A 2 1.92 13.50 -23.35
C MET A 2 0.78 14.34 -23.93
N ASP A 3 -0.42 14.15 -23.38
CA ASP A 3 -1.55 15.07 -23.58
C ASP A 3 -1.12 16.50 -23.23
N ALA A 4 -1.67 17.48 -23.94
CA ALA A 4 -1.42 18.90 -23.73
C ALA A 4 -1.71 19.32 -22.28
N GLY A 5 -2.68 18.68 -21.62
CA GLY A 5 -3.00 18.90 -20.20
C GLY A 5 -1.82 18.60 -19.27
N MET A 6 -1.20 17.42 -19.40
CA MET A 6 -0.06 17.03 -18.56
C MET A 6 1.18 17.94 -18.73
N ARG A 7 1.39 18.51 -19.93
CA ARG A 7 2.51 19.44 -20.15
C ARG A 7 2.28 20.79 -19.48
N ALA A 8 1.03 21.25 -19.44
CA ALA A 8 0.67 22.49 -18.76
C ALA A 8 0.83 22.36 -17.24
N ASP A 9 0.39 21.24 -16.67
CA ASP A 9 0.51 20.98 -15.23
C ASP A 9 1.97 20.78 -14.80
N ALA A 10 2.78 20.02 -15.56
CA ALA A 10 4.21 19.87 -15.30
C ALA A 10 4.97 21.21 -15.33
N LYS A 11 4.60 22.11 -16.25
CA LYS A 11 5.21 23.45 -16.35
C LYS A 11 4.80 24.35 -15.18
N ARG A 12 3.59 24.17 -14.63
CA ARG A 12 3.13 24.87 -13.41
C ARG A 12 3.88 24.38 -12.17
N LEU A 13 4.10 23.08 -12.05
CA LEU A 13 4.81 22.45 -10.92
C LEU A 13 6.29 22.85 -10.89
N CYS A 14 6.96 22.95 -12.05
CA CYS A 14 8.34 23.44 -12.15
C CYS A 14 8.53 24.89 -11.71
N LEU A 15 7.46 25.70 -11.67
CA LEU A 15 7.53 27.14 -11.34
C LEU A 15 7.19 27.43 -9.88
N ALA A 16 6.63 26.46 -9.15
CA ALA A 16 6.16 26.66 -7.77
C ALA A 16 7.16 26.16 -6.71
N ASP A 17 7.91 25.08 -6.96
CA ASP A 17 8.65 24.39 -5.90
C ASP A 17 10.06 23.96 -6.33
N GLY A 18 11.07 24.81 -6.11
CA GLY A 18 12.49 24.44 -5.96
C GLY A 18 13.17 23.59 -7.07
N PRO A 19 14.48 23.33 -6.93
CA PRO A 19 15.26 22.51 -7.88
C PRO A 19 14.83 21.03 -7.91
N HIS A 20 14.28 20.50 -6.82
CA HIS A 20 13.92 19.08 -6.70
C HIS A 20 12.66 18.67 -7.48
N THR A 21 11.65 19.53 -7.58
CA THR A 21 10.44 19.21 -8.37
C THR A 21 10.77 19.02 -9.84
N ARG A 22 11.73 19.81 -10.35
CA ARG A 22 12.23 19.68 -11.71
C ARG A 22 12.95 18.35 -11.92
N GLU A 23 13.83 17.96 -11.00
CA GLU A 23 14.55 16.68 -11.02
C GLU A 23 13.57 15.49 -11.05
N ILE A 24 12.52 15.55 -10.21
CA ILE A 24 11.47 14.53 -10.15
C ILE A 24 10.69 14.45 -11.47
N ILE A 25 10.29 15.58 -12.06
CA ILE A 25 9.58 15.61 -13.33
C ILE A 25 10.46 15.08 -14.47
N GLU A 26 11.73 15.48 -14.53
CA GLU A 26 12.69 14.99 -15.51
C GLU A 26 12.91 13.48 -15.36
N HIS A 27 12.96 12.96 -14.12
CA HIS A 27 13.04 11.53 -13.84
C HIS A 27 11.79 10.77 -14.28
N MET A 28 10.59 11.28 -13.99
CA MET A 28 9.33 10.68 -14.46
C MET A 28 9.27 10.64 -15.99
N GLN A 29 9.71 11.72 -16.66
CA GLN A 29 9.79 11.76 -18.12
C GLN A 29 10.83 10.79 -18.67
N GLY A 30 11.96 10.62 -17.99
CA GLY A 30 12.98 9.63 -18.30
C GLY A 30 12.45 8.21 -18.21
N TRP A 31 11.74 7.88 -17.13
CA TRP A 31 11.08 6.59 -16.95
C TRP A 31 9.98 6.33 -17.96
N GLN A 32 9.15 7.34 -18.28
CA GLN A 32 8.12 7.21 -19.31
C GLN A 32 8.71 6.83 -20.69
N LYS A 33 9.97 7.18 -20.96
CA LYS A 33 10.68 6.77 -22.18
C LYS A 33 11.27 5.36 -22.08
N ARG A 34 11.64 4.91 -20.88
CA ARG A 34 12.30 3.62 -20.60
C ARG A 34 11.32 2.48 -20.33
N GLU A 35 10.13 2.79 -19.82
CA GLU A 35 9.11 1.78 -19.56
C GLU A 35 8.61 1.19 -20.89
N PRO A 36 8.53 -0.15 -21.01
CA PRO A 36 7.83 -0.75 -22.13
C PRO A 36 6.35 -0.39 -21.98
N TRP A 37 5.91 0.62 -22.75
CA TRP A 37 4.57 1.21 -22.85
C TRP A 37 3.40 0.22 -22.90
N PHE A 38 3.69 -1.06 -23.12
CA PHE A 38 2.72 -2.14 -23.12
C PHE A 38 2.08 -2.37 -21.74
N TYR A 39 2.87 -2.44 -20.66
CA TYR A 39 2.36 -2.78 -19.33
C TYR A 39 1.49 -1.66 -18.74
N SER A 40 1.98 -0.42 -18.76
CA SER A 40 1.26 0.73 -18.19
C SER A 40 0.00 1.13 -18.97
N LYS A 41 -0.07 0.91 -20.29
CA LYS A 41 -1.28 1.20 -21.07
C LYS A 41 -2.33 0.09 -21.03
N TRP A 42 -1.93 -1.16 -21.16
CA TRP A 42 -2.89 -2.27 -21.31
C TRP A 42 -3.24 -2.94 -20.00
N ILE A 43 -2.26 -3.09 -19.11
CA ILE A 43 -2.46 -3.72 -17.80
C ILE A 43 -2.83 -2.67 -16.75
N PHE A 44 -2.26 -1.46 -16.81
CA PHE A 44 -2.42 -0.46 -15.75
C PHE A 44 -3.32 0.72 -16.10
N ASN A 45 -4.56 0.43 -16.50
CA ASN A 45 -5.57 1.45 -16.78
C ASN A 45 -6.84 1.24 -15.92
N LYS A 46 -7.73 2.25 -15.97
CA LYS A 46 -9.02 2.26 -15.25
C LYS A 46 -9.91 1.06 -15.54
N TYR A 47 -9.83 0.48 -16.73
CA TYR A 47 -10.62 -0.69 -17.10
C TYR A 47 -10.07 -1.95 -16.45
N THR A 48 -8.75 -2.14 -16.40
CA THR A 48 -8.16 -3.29 -15.70
C THR A 48 -8.43 -3.21 -14.20
N TYR A 49 -8.30 -2.04 -13.59
CA TYR A 49 -8.66 -1.89 -12.18
C TYR A 49 -10.15 -2.13 -11.91
N ALA A 50 -11.03 -1.61 -12.78
CA ALA A 50 -12.47 -1.88 -12.69
C ALA A 50 -12.77 -3.38 -12.84
N LEU A 51 -12.08 -4.07 -13.75
CA LEU A 51 -12.21 -5.52 -13.95
C LEU A 51 -11.73 -6.30 -12.72
N LEU A 52 -10.58 -5.93 -12.14
CA LEU A 52 -10.06 -6.55 -10.90
C LEU A 52 -11.03 -6.33 -9.74
N SER A 53 -11.52 -5.11 -9.57
CA SER A 53 -12.50 -4.77 -8.53
C SER A 53 -13.80 -5.57 -8.71
N ALA A 54 -14.30 -5.66 -9.95
CA ALA A 54 -15.48 -6.46 -10.27
C ALA A 54 -15.26 -7.96 -9.99
N ALA A 55 -14.10 -8.50 -10.35
CA ALA A 55 -13.74 -9.89 -10.08
C ALA A 55 -13.71 -10.18 -8.58
N VAL A 56 -13.12 -9.28 -7.78
CA VAL A 56 -13.10 -9.37 -6.31
C VAL A 56 -14.52 -9.31 -5.74
N LEU A 57 -15.38 -8.41 -6.21
CA LEU A 57 -16.77 -8.34 -5.75
C LEU A 57 -17.58 -9.59 -6.14
N CYS A 58 -17.39 -10.13 -7.35
CA CYS A 58 -17.99 -11.41 -7.74
C CYS A 58 -17.51 -12.56 -6.85
N ALA A 59 -16.22 -12.58 -6.50
CA ALA A 59 -15.67 -13.57 -5.58
C ALA A 59 -16.28 -13.44 -4.17
N VAL A 60 -16.45 -12.22 -3.66
CA VAL A 60 -17.16 -11.97 -2.38
C VAL A 60 -18.61 -12.45 -2.46
N GLY A 61 -19.31 -12.13 -3.54
CA GLY A 61 -20.69 -12.60 -3.77
C GLY A 61 -20.78 -14.12 -3.79
N PHE A 62 -19.85 -14.80 -4.45
CA PHE A 62 -19.71 -16.26 -4.41
C PHE A 62 -19.42 -16.75 -2.99
N SER A 63 -18.53 -16.09 -2.24
CA SER A 63 -18.18 -16.51 -0.88
C SER A 63 -19.40 -16.46 0.06
N ILE A 64 -20.19 -15.40 -0.03
CA ILE A 64 -21.39 -15.20 0.79
C ILE A 64 -22.46 -16.26 0.48
N THR A 65 -22.56 -16.72 -0.77
CA THR A 65 -23.56 -17.74 -1.17
C THR A 65 -23.08 -19.17 -0.99
N ALA A 66 -21.78 -19.43 -1.13
CA ALA A 66 -21.21 -20.78 -1.10
C ALA A 66 -20.77 -21.24 0.29
N PHE A 67 -20.54 -20.32 1.25
CA PHE A 67 -20.05 -20.65 2.58
C PHE A 67 -20.97 -20.16 3.70
N PRO A 68 -20.98 -20.82 4.87
CA PRO A 68 -21.77 -20.38 6.01
C PRO A 68 -21.50 -18.92 6.42
N VAL A 69 -22.52 -18.26 6.99
CA VAL A 69 -22.42 -16.85 7.42
C VAL A 69 -21.31 -16.64 8.44
N HIS A 70 -21.19 -17.53 9.43
CA HIS A 70 -20.14 -17.42 10.46
C HIS A 70 -18.73 -17.53 9.86
N THR A 71 -18.54 -18.39 8.84
CA THR A 71 -17.29 -18.53 8.10
C THR A 71 -16.93 -17.23 7.37
N ASN A 72 -17.91 -16.61 6.70
CA ASN A 72 -17.70 -15.33 6.03
C ASN A 72 -17.40 -14.18 7.00
N VAL A 73 -18.10 -14.11 8.14
CA VAL A 73 -17.83 -13.10 9.18
C VAL A 73 -16.41 -13.25 9.74
N LEU A 74 -16.00 -14.48 10.06
CA LEU A 74 -14.63 -14.74 10.53
C LEU A 74 -13.61 -14.40 9.45
N ALA A 75 -13.85 -14.77 8.20
CA ALA A 75 -12.98 -14.50 7.06
C ALA A 75 -12.83 -12.99 6.79
N PHE A 76 -13.93 -12.25 6.91
CA PHE A 76 -13.94 -10.79 6.81
C PHE A 76 -13.03 -10.15 7.87
N VAL A 77 -13.15 -10.56 9.13
CA VAL A 77 -12.34 -10.03 10.23
C VAL A 77 -10.87 -10.41 10.08
N VAL A 78 -10.57 -11.70 9.86
CA VAL A 78 -9.18 -12.15 9.73
C VAL A 78 -8.53 -11.58 8.47
N GLY A 79 -9.25 -11.55 7.34
CA GLY A 79 -8.79 -10.95 6.09
C GLY A 79 -8.46 -9.47 6.23
N TYR A 80 -9.23 -8.72 7.03
CA TYR A 80 -8.93 -7.33 7.38
C TYR A 80 -7.56 -7.20 8.02
N PHE A 81 -7.31 -7.93 9.12
CA PHE A 81 -6.03 -7.89 9.83
C PHE A 81 -4.85 -8.27 8.95
N LEU A 82 -4.98 -9.34 8.16
CA LEU A 82 -3.93 -9.80 7.25
C LEU A 82 -3.61 -8.75 6.17
N SER A 83 -4.63 -8.10 5.62
CA SER A 83 -4.46 -7.04 4.62
C SER A 83 -3.73 -5.83 5.18
N GLN A 84 -4.07 -5.42 6.42
CA GLN A 84 -3.36 -4.34 7.10
C GLN A 84 -1.89 -4.71 7.29
N PHE A 85 -1.64 -5.90 7.81
CA PHE A 85 -0.28 -6.33 8.14
C PHE A 85 0.66 -6.29 6.93
N ILE A 86 0.19 -6.74 5.76
CA ILE A 86 1.00 -6.69 4.53
C ILE A 86 1.16 -5.26 4.00
N PHE A 87 0.15 -4.40 4.16
CA PHE A 87 0.23 -3.00 3.76
C PHE A 87 1.25 -2.25 4.62
N GLY A 88 1.14 -2.30 5.95
CA GLY A 88 2.09 -1.64 6.85
C GLY A 88 3.53 -2.11 6.59
N TRP A 89 3.70 -3.38 6.24
CA TRP A 89 4.99 -3.94 5.86
C TRP A 89 5.57 -3.30 4.58
N GLY A 90 4.78 -3.31 3.52
CA GLY A 90 5.14 -2.69 2.24
C GLY A 90 5.38 -1.19 2.39
N HIS A 91 4.57 -0.52 3.21
CA HIS A 91 4.65 0.90 3.46
C HIS A 91 5.96 1.29 4.16
N MET A 92 6.33 0.64 5.27
CA MET A 92 7.63 0.86 5.93
C MET A 92 8.81 0.59 4.99
N THR A 93 8.73 -0.48 4.19
CA THR A 93 9.81 -0.82 3.24
C THR A 93 9.98 0.27 2.19
N THR A 94 8.89 0.90 1.76
CA THR A 94 8.91 2.06 0.86
C THR A 94 9.52 3.29 1.54
N HIS A 95 9.22 3.57 2.81
CA HIS A 95 9.89 4.66 3.54
C HIS A 95 11.39 4.44 3.70
N ALA A 96 11.82 3.19 3.93
CA ALA A 96 13.24 2.85 3.97
C ALA A 96 13.95 3.11 2.63
N LEU A 97 13.26 2.96 1.49
CA LEU A 97 13.83 3.31 0.18
C LEU A 97 14.20 4.78 0.07
N TYR A 98 13.39 5.67 0.66
CA TYR A 98 13.66 7.11 0.64
C TYR A 98 14.96 7.49 1.37
N LEU A 99 15.32 6.69 2.36
CA LEU A 99 16.46 6.92 3.23
C LEU A 99 17.77 6.29 2.73
N GLU A 100 17.70 5.23 1.94
CA GLU A 100 18.87 4.44 1.53
C GLU A 100 19.26 4.62 0.08
N THR A 101 18.28 4.93 -0.77
CA THR A 101 18.48 4.89 -2.22
C THR A 101 18.49 6.32 -2.74
N PRO A 102 19.50 6.74 -3.52
CA PRO A 102 19.49 8.05 -4.14
C PRO A 102 18.36 8.14 -5.18
N THR A 103 17.75 9.33 -5.32
CA THR A 103 16.52 9.56 -6.08
C THR A 103 16.59 9.05 -7.53
N GLU A 104 17.75 9.15 -8.17
CA GLU A 104 17.99 8.74 -9.56
C GLU A 104 17.87 7.22 -9.76
N LYS A 105 17.93 6.45 -8.67
CA LYS A 105 17.72 5.00 -8.68
C LYS A 105 16.30 4.59 -8.29
N TRP A 106 15.44 5.53 -7.90
CA TRP A 106 14.06 5.22 -7.55
C TRP A 106 13.28 4.75 -8.78
N GLU A 107 12.58 3.64 -8.61
CA GLU A 107 11.59 3.19 -9.58
C GLU A 107 10.35 4.10 -9.53
N PRO A 108 9.53 4.18 -10.60
CA PRO A 108 8.44 5.15 -10.68
C PRO A 108 7.46 5.15 -9.51
N GLY A 109 6.99 3.99 -9.05
CA GLY A 109 6.12 3.89 -7.88
C GLY A 109 6.72 4.42 -6.58
N VAL A 110 8.02 4.20 -6.31
CA VAL A 110 8.72 4.79 -5.15
C VAL A 110 8.73 6.31 -5.24
N LEU A 111 9.05 6.85 -6.42
CA LEU A 111 9.06 8.30 -6.63
C LEU A 111 7.66 8.91 -6.49
N VAL A 112 6.65 8.25 -7.03
CA VAL A 112 5.26 8.72 -6.93
C VAL A 112 4.79 8.63 -5.47
N ALA A 113 5.16 7.58 -4.72
CA ALA A 113 4.89 7.51 -3.28
C ALA A 113 5.63 8.63 -2.54
N TYR A 114 6.87 8.95 -2.90
CA TYR A 114 7.59 10.07 -2.29
C TYR A 114 6.87 11.40 -2.56
N LEU A 115 6.47 11.65 -3.80
CA LEU A 115 5.69 12.84 -4.15
C LEU A 115 4.37 12.92 -3.36
N HIS A 116 3.73 11.77 -3.18
CA HIS A 116 2.50 11.59 -2.41
C HIS A 116 2.68 11.97 -0.95
N HIS A 117 3.77 11.54 -0.32
CA HIS A 117 4.05 11.84 1.09
C HIS A 117 4.58 13.25 1.32
N TYR A 118 5.45 13.79 0.45
CA TYR A 118 6.33 14.92 0.83
C TYR A 118 6.22 16.18 -0.01
N SER A 119 5.67 16.10 -1.23
CA SER A 119 5.87 17.18 -2.20
C SER A 119 4.58 17.66 -2.84
N HIS A 120 3.83 16.77 -3.47
CA HIS A 120 2.64 17.14 -4.24
C HIS A 120 1.46 16.19 -3.99
N PRO A 121 1.01 16.01 -2.72
CA PRO A 121 -0.11 15.11 -2.40
C PRO A 121 -1.38 15.44 -3.21
N LYS A 122 -1.59 16.72 -3.52
CA LYS A 122 -2.73 17.21 -4.31
C LYS A 122 -2.65 16.90 -5.81
N GLU A 123 -1.48 16.62 -6.37
CA GLU A 123 -1.38 16.26 -7.79
C GLU A 123 -1.42 14.75 -8.01
N ILE A 124 -1.04 13.99 -6.96
CA ILE A 124 -1.07 12.53 -6.98
C ILE A 124 -2.51 12.01 -6.96
N TYR A 125 -3.44 12.65 -6.24
CA TYR A 125 -4.85 12.19 -6.26
C TYR A 125 -5.44 12.22 -7.67
N LYS A 126 -4.94 13.00 -8.62
CA LYS A 126 -5.44 12.97 -10.02
C LYS A 126 -4.97 11.74 -10.79
N ASN A 127 -3.88 11.11 -10.36
CA ASN A 127 -3.21 9.99 -11.02
C ASN A 127 -3.06 8.75 -10.12
N TRP A 128 -3.80 8.70 -9.00
CA TRP A 128 -3.69 7.68 -7.94
C TRP A 128 -3.78 6.25 -8.48
N LEU A 129 -4.60 6.03 -9.50
CA LEU A 129 -4.78 4.71 -10.09
C LEU A 129 -3.49 4.17 -10.73
N VAL A 130 -2.76 5.02 -11.45
CA VAL A 130 -1.49 4.67 -12.09
C VAL A 130 -0.40 4.50 -11.03
N HIS A 131 -0.45 5.32 -9.97
CA HIS A 131 0.43 5.20 -8.82
C HIS A 131 0.35 3.81 -8.18
N ARG A 132 -0.86 3.32 -7.91
CA ARG A 132 -1.06 2.11 -7.11
C ARG A 132 -0.86 0.81 -7.87
N LEU A 133 -1.17 0.78 -9.17
CA LEU A 133 -0.85 -0.37 -9.98
C LEU A 133 0.68 -0.60 -10.10
N ASN A 134 1.46 0.49 -10.03
CA ASN A 134 2.92 0.39 -9.87
C ASN A 134 3.33 -0.09 -8.48
N PHE A 135 2.70 0.40 -7.40
CA PHE A 135 2.98 -0.04 -6.03
C PHE A 135 2.80 -1.57 -5.85
N VAL A 136 1.70 -2.13 -6.37
CA VAL A 136 1.42 -3.59 -6.33
C VAL A 136 2.52 -4.41 -7.03
N MET A 137 3.16 -3.86 -8.06
CA MET A 137 4.14 -4.57 -8.90
C MET A 137 5.60 -4.37 -8.48
N GLN A 138 5.92 -3.26 -7.80
CA GLN A 138 7.27 -2.93 -7.32
C GLN A 138 7.71 -3.73 -6.11
N ALA A 139 6.83 -4.56 -5.58
CA ALA A 139 7.06 -5.43 -4.45
C ALA A 139 7.96 -6.65 -4.82
N LYS A 140 9.11 -6.43 -5.47
CA LYS A 140 10.14 -7.44 -5.75
C LYS A 140 10.53 -8.19 -4.46
N GLY A 141 10.68 -7.47 -3.34
CA GLY A 141 10.90 -8.04 -2.01
C GLY A 141 9.68 -8.79 -1.43
N CYS A 142 8.48 -8.50 -1.92
CA CYS A 142 7.28 -9.23 -1.51
C CYS A 142 6.97 -10.44 -2.40
N ARG A 143 7.69 -10.76 -3.48
CA ARG A 143 7.33 -11.95 -4.29
C ARG A 143 7.45 -13.26 -3.49
N VAL A 144 8.46 -13.35 -2.61
CA VAL A 144 8.64 -14.48 -1.70
C VAL A 144 7.58 -14.45 -0.60
N ALA A 145 7.31 -13.27 -0.02
CA ALA A 145 6.24 -13.11 0.97
C ALA A 145 4.86 -13.42 0.39
N TYR A 146 4.55 -12.93 -0.80
CA TYR A 146 3.34 -13.23 -1.57
C TYR A 146 3.29 -14.72 -1.92
N PHE A 147 4.36 -15.33 -2.43
CA PHE A 147 4.34 -16.77 -2.67
C PHE A 147 4.06 -17.55 -1.37
N ALA A 148 4.75 -17.24 -0.28
CA ALA A 148 4.53 -17.89 1.01
C ALA A 148 3.12 -17.64 1.56
N VAL A 149 2.59 -16.43 1.40
CA VAL A 149 1.25 -16.02 1.81
C VAL A 149 0.20 -16.75 0.97
N TRP A 150 0.27 -16.70 -0.36
CA TRP A 150 -0.77 -17.24 -1.24
C TRP A 150 -0.69 -18.75 -1.45
N PHE A 151 0.52 -19.32 -1.55
CA PHE A 151 0.70 -20.71 -1.97
C PHE A 151 0.73 -21.68 -0.79
N LEU A 152 1.46 -21.38 0.29
CA LEU A 152 1.62 -22.32 1.40
C LEU A 152 0.31 -22.63 2.11
N PRO A 153 -0.56 -21.66 2.47
CA PRO A 153 -1.78 -22.00 3.19
C PRO A 153 -2.78 -22.76 2.31
N VAL A 154 -2.83 -22.50 1.00
CA VAL A 154 -3.62 -23.34 0.09
C VAL A 154 -3.08 -24.78 0.04
N LEU A 155 -1.75 -24.94 0.05
CA LEU A 155 -1.12 -26.27 0.10
C LEU A 155 -1.42 -27.03 1.40
N PHE A 156 -1.41 -26.35 2.56
CA PHE A 156 -1.59 -26.99 3.87
C PHE A 156 -3.05 -27.19 4.28
N PHE A 157 -3.95 -26.27 3.91
CA PHE A 157 -5.33 -26.23 4.41
C PHE A 157 -6.39 -26.39 3.30
N GLY A 158 -5.96 -26.43 2.04
CA GLY A 158 -6.82 -26.70 0.89
C GLY A 158 -7.88 -25.62 0.63
N VAL A 159 -8.97 -26.03 -0.02
CA VAL A 159 -10.07 -25.14 -0.44
C VAL A 159 -10.86 -24.54 0.72
N LYS A 160 -10.70 -25.04 1.95
CA LYS A 160 -11.38 -24.51 3.14
C LYS A 160 -11.00 -23.07 3.47
N LEU A 161 -9.82 -22.63 3.04
CA LEU A 161 -9.37 -21.24 3.20
C LEU A 161 -9.89 -20.30 2.11
N LEU A 162 -10.59 -20.81 1.09
CA LEU A 162 -11.10 -19.97 0.00
C LEU A 162 -11.89 -18.74 0.47
N PRO A 163 -12.82 -18.81 1.45
CA PRO A 163 -13.49 -17.62 1.95
C PRO A 163 -12.52 -16.60 2.57
N LEU A 164 -11.52 -17.06 3.35
CA LEU A 164 -10.50 -16.19 3.91
C LEU A 164 -9.71 -15.46 2.81
N TRP A 165 -9.32 -16.17 1.75
CA TRP A 165 -8.59 -15.58 0.63
C TRP A 165 -9.38 -14.55 -0.14
N ILE A 166 -10.67 -14.83 -0.37
CA ILE A 166 -11.58 -13.90 -1.03
C ILE A 166 -11.71 -12.60 -0.22
N TRP A 167 -11.94 -12.72 1.09
CA TRP A 167 -12.09 -11.55 1.96
C TRP A 167 -10.78 -10.80 2.18
N TYR A 168 -9.65 -11.50 2.25
CA TYR A 168 -8.32 -10.87 2.24
C TYR A 168 -8.08 -10.07 0.95
N LEU A 169 -8.39 -10.64 -0.23
CA LEU A 169 -8.29 -9.93 -1.51
C LEU A 169 -9.17 -8.68 -1.55
N PHE A 170 -10.40 -8.80 -1.05
CA PHE A 170 -11.32 -7.67 -0.91
C PHE A 170 -10.68 -6.55 -0.10
N TRP A 171 -10.20 -6.85 1.10
CA TRP A 171 -9.59 -5.85 1.94
C TRP A 171 -8.30 -5.28 1.35
N PHE A 172 -7.43 -6.13 0.81
CA PHE A 172 -6.21 -5.68 0.14
C PHE A 172 -6.50 -4.73 -1.03
N SER A 173 -7.57 -4.98 -1.80
CA SER A 173 -8.02 -4.08 -2.86
C SER A 173 -8.63 -2.77 -2.36
N ALA A 174 -9.13 -2.75 -1.12
CA ALA A 174 -9.80 -1.61 -0.50
C ALA A 174 -8.85 -0.68 0.28
N ILE A 175 -7.70 -1.18 0.75
CA ILE A 175 -6.68 -0.39 1.47
C ILE A 175 -6.31 0.88 0.72
N GLU A 176 -6.15 0.76 -0.59
CA GLU A 176 -5.71 1.86 -1.42
C GLU A 176 -6.75 2.98 -1.56
N PRO A 177 -7.98 2.70 -2.00
CA PRO A 177 -9.07 3.67 -1.92
C PRO A 177 -9.25 4.30 -0.53
N VAL A 178 -8.98 3.54 0.53
CA VAL A 178 -9.05 4.04 1.90
C VAL A 178 -7.95 5.04 2.19
N HIS A 179 -6.69 4.71 1.88
CA HIS A 179 -5.56 5.62 2.04
C HIS A 179 -5.79 6.91 1.24
N GLU A 180 -6.23 6.80 -0.01
CA GLU A 180 -6.51 7.95 -0.88
C GLU A 180 -7.73 8.77 -0.44
N TYR A 181 -8.67 8.19 0.31
CA TYR A 181 -9.89 8.85 0.77
C TYR A 181 -9.59 10.16 1.51
N TYR A 182 -8.51 10.19 2.30
CA TYR A 182 -8.14 11.34 3.11
C TYR A 182 -7.32 12.40 2.37
N HIS A 183 -6.71 12.05 1.24
CA HIS A 183 -6.06 13.01 0.35
C HIS A 183 -7.05 13.82 -0.50
N VAL A 184 -8.27 13.29 -0.71
CA VAL A 184 -9.31 13.98 -1.48
C VAL A 184 -10.07 14.97 -0.58
N PRO A 185 -10.23 16.25 -1.00
CA PRO A 185 -11.02 17.24 -0.27
C PRO A 185 -12.44 16.71 0.01
N LYS A 186 -12.95 16.95 1.24
CA LYS A 186 -14.23 16.37 1.70
C LYS A 186 -15.41 16.64 0.76
N ASN A 187 -15.45 17.82 0.15
CA ASN A 187 -16.46 18.25 -0.83
C ASN A 187 -16.31 17.56 -2.22
N GLU A 188 -15.16 16.99 -2.53
CA GLU A 188 -14.85 16.37 -3.83
C GLU A 188 -14.93 14.84 -3.81
N ARG A 189 -14.86 14.20 -2.63
CA ARG A 189 -14.84 12.73 -2.46
C ARG A 189 -15.93 11.99 -3.24
N ARG A 190 -17.17 12.50 -3.22
CA ARG A 190 -18.29 11.86 -3.93
C ARG A 190 -18.13 11.85 -5.45
N ALA A 191 -17.51 12.89 -6.01
CA ALA A 191 -17.25 12.97 -7.45
C ALA A 191 -15.99 12.18 -7.83
N HIS A 192 -15.05 12.03 -6.89
CA HIS A 192 -13.78 11.35 -7.11
C HIS A 192 -13.92 9.81 -7.12
N PHE A 193 -14.67 9.26 -6.18
CA PHE A 193 -14.87 7.81 -6.06
C PHE A 193 -16.16 7.38 -6.77
N SER A 194 -16.17 6.16 -7.32
CA SER A 194 -17.41 5.56 -7.84
C SER A 194 -18.44 5.48 -6.70
N LEU A 195 -19.73 5.60 -7.02
CA LEU A 195 -20.78 5.65 -5.99
C LEU A 195 -20.71 4.47 -4.99
N PRO A 196 -20.54 3.19 -5.42
CA PRO A 196 -20.43 2.07 -4.48
C PRO A 196 -19.21 2.20 -3.57
N LEU A 197 -18.07 2.61 -4.12
CA LEU A 197 -16.82 2.78 -3.37
C LEU A 197 -16.94 3.95 -2.37
N TYR A 198 -17.50 5.08 -2.80
CA TYR A 198 -17.76 6.22 -1.94
C TYR A 198 -18.64 5.85 -0.75
N LEU A 199 -19.73 5.11 -0.97
CA LEU A 199 -20.62 4.66 0.11
C LEU A 199 -19.91 3.70 1.06
N GLY A 200 -19.10 2.76 0.54
CA GLY A 200 -18.29 1.86 1.35
C GLY A 200 -17.27 2.60 2.21
N LEU A 201 -16.48 3.49 1.61
CA LEU A 201 -15.51 4.33 2.33
C LEU A 201 -16.19 5.22 3.36
N ARG A 202 -17.34 5.81 3.03
CA ARG A 202 -18.11 6.62 3.96
C ARG A 202 -18.63 5.81 5.14
N LEU A 203 -19.03 4.55 4.91
CA LEU A 203 -19.44 3.65 5.98
C LEU A 203 -18.27 3.34 6.92
N LEU A 204 -17.09 3.01 6.36
CA LEU A 204 -15.88 2.76 7.14
C LEU A 204 -15.44 4.00 7.96
N ASP A 205 -15.56 5.19 7.37
CA ASP A 205 -15.27 6.48 8.01
C ASP A 205 -16.22 6.73 9.20
N VAL A 206 -17.52 6.54 8.98
CA VAL A 206 -18.55 6.70 10.04
C VAL A 206 -18.43 5.63 11.12
N SER A 207 -17.99 4.41 10.78
CA SER A 207 -17.78 3.34 11.77
C SER A 207 -16.49 3.51 12.58
N GLY A 208 -15.67 4.54 12.30
CA GLY A 208 -14.39 4.75 12.95
C GLY A 208 -13.33 3.70 12.57
N LEU A 209 -13.51 2.99 11.46
CA LEU A 209 -12.51 2.06 10.94
C LEU A 209 -11.43 2.78 10.12
N LEU A 210 -11.76 3.93 9.55
CA LEU A 210 -10.79 4.84 8.95
C LEU A 210 -10.33 5.85 10.01
N ASP A 211 -9.03 6.15 10.04
CA ASP A 211 -8.47 7.11 11.00
C ASP A 211 -7.78 8.28 10.27
N GLU A 212 -8.56 9.34 10.03
CA GLU A 212 -8.09 10.57 9.36
C GLU A 212 -6.94 11.23 10.13
N GLU A 213 -6.97 11.18 11.45
CA GLU A 213 -5.99 11.91 12.27
C GLU A 213 -4.66 11.17 12.33
N THR A 214 -4.68 9.85 12.49
CA THR A 214 -3.48 9.01 12.39
C THR A 214 -2.85 9.08 10.99
N HIS A 215 -3.67 9.06 9.93
CA HIS A 215 -3.19 9.28 8.57
C HIS A 215 -2.53 10.66 8.41
N LYS A 216 -3.16 11.74 8.90
CA LYS A 216 -2.54 13.07 8.87
C LYS A 216 -1.25 13.13 9.68
N GLU A 217 -1.20 12.50 10.85
CA GLU A 217 0.00 12.40 11.68
C GLU A 217 1.14 11.74 10.90
N HIS A 218 0.85 10.63 10.22
CA HIS A 218 1.79 9.98 9.32
C HIS A 218 2.31 10.95 8.26
N HIS A 219 1.45 11.74 7.61
CA HIS A 219 1.89 12.69 6.59
C HIS A 219 2.51 14.00 7.14
N ARG A 220 2.59 14.20 8.47
CA ARG A 220 3.11 15.43 9.12
C ARG A 220 4.62 15.37 9.39
N HIS A 221 5.40 14.86 8.45
CA HIS A 221 6.86 14.86 8.55
C HIS A 221 7.51 15.37 7.26
N ASN A 222 8.60 16.10 7.41
CA ASN A 222 9.39 16.57 6.26
C ASN A 222 10.47 15.54 5.87
N ARG A 223 11.12 15.76 4.73
CA ARG A 223 12.23 14.93 4.24
C ARG A 223 13.35 14.76 5.28
N ASP A 224 13.62 15.79 6.07
CA ASP A 224 14.69 15.74 7.09
C ASP A 224 14.29 14.93 8.33
N GLN A 225 13.03 14.49 8.40
CA GLN A 225 12.43 13.78 9.53
C GLN A 225 12.05 12.33 9.17
N LEU A 226 12.55 11.83 8.03
CA LEU A 226 12.30 10.47 7.56
C LEU A 226 12.68 9.37 8.58
N GLY A 227 13.63 9.62 9.50
CA GLY A 227 13.96 8.68 10.58
C GLY A 227 12.91 8.63 11.69
N THR A 228 12.07 9.66 11.82
CA THR A 228 11.10 9.82 12.92
C THR A 228 9.66 9.49 12.53
N VAL A 229 9.47 8.94 11.32
CA VAL A 229 8.16 8.52 10.82
C VAL A 229 7.50 7.54 11.81
N SER A 230 6.20 7.68 11.99
CA SER A 230 5.37 6.78 12.78
C SER A 230 4.01 6.63 12.09
N LYS A 231 3.13 5.78 12.62
CA LYS A 231 1.73 5.64 12.18
C LYS A 231 1.59 5.16 10.74
N PHE A 232 2.12 3.99 10.43
CA PHE A 232 2.16 3.46 9.06
C PHE A 232 0.80 2.97 8.50
N TYR A 233 -0.30 3.18 9.22
CA TYR A 233 -1.63 2.67 8.90
C TYR A 233 -2.65 3.79 8.70
N ASP A 234 -3.54 3.60 7.73
CA ASP A 234 -4.69 4.49 7.47
C ASP A 234 -6.01 3.90 7.99
N LEU A 235 -5.97 2.62 8.36
CA LEU A 235 -7.07 1.82 8.85
C LEU A 235 -6.80 1.45 10.30
N TYR A 236 -7.82 1.60 11.13
CA TYR A 236 -7.74 1.30 12.56
C TYR A 236 -7.46 -0.19 12.78
N CYS A 237 -6.23 -0.51 13.15
CA CYS A 237 -5.83 -1.86 13.50
C CYS A 237 -5.24 -1.86 14.92
N PRO A 238 -5.97 -2.36 15.94
CA PRO A 238 -5.51 -2.30 17.31
C PRO A 238 -4.15 -2.99 17.44
N PHE A 239 -3.23 -2.34 18.17
CA PHE A 239 -1.84 -2.77 18.41
C PHE A 239 -0.89 -2.76 17.20
N ALA A 240 -1.40 -2.72 15.96
CA ALA A 240 -0.56 -2.77 14.77
C ALA A 240 0.32 -1.52 14.63
N ASP A 241 -0.22 -0.32 14.90
CA ASP A 241 0.58 0.91 14.93
C ASP A 241 1.79 0.79 15.87
N THR A 242 1.55 0.35 17.10
CA THR A 242 2.60 0.22 18.11
C THR A 242 3.65 -0.80 17.68
N LEU A 243 3.23 -1.91 17.08
CA LEU A 243 4.13 -2.95 16.58
C LEU A 243 5.03 -2.42 15.45
N PHE A 244 4.43 -1.77 14.45
CA PHE A 244 5.16 -1.27 13.27
C PHE A 244 6.03 -0.06 13.60
N ASP A 245 5.56 0.84 14.47
CA ASP A 245 6.40 1.92 15.01
C ASP A 245 7.62 1.35 15.75
N SER A 246 7.45 0.25 16.48
CA SER A 246 8.56 -0.41 17.18
C SER A 246 9.55 -1.04 16.20
N PHE A 247 9.05 -1.69 15.14
CA PHE A 247 9.91 -2.23 14.08
C PHE A 247 10.68 -1.14 13.36
N TRP A 248 10.02 -0.04 12.99
CA TRP A 248 10.65 1.10 12.35
C TRP A 248 11.76 1.70 13.22
N LYS A 249 11.45 2.04 14.49
CA LYS A 249 12.42 2.60 15.44
C LYS A 249 13.60 1.66 15.68
N THR A 250 13.35 0.34 15.75
CA THR A 250 14.42 -0.65 15.90
C THR A 250 15.30 -0.69 14.66
N ALA A 251 14.72 -0.66 13.45
CA ALA A 251 15.48 -0.68 12.21
C ALA A 251 16.34 0.58 12.05
N ILE A 252 15.82 1.76 12.40
CA ILE A 252 16.59 3.02 12.42
C ILE A 252 17.74 2.95 13.43
N HIS A 253 17.48 2.52 14.67
CA HIS A 253 18.52 2.39 15.70
C HIS A 253 19.63 1.40 15.31
N CYS A 254 19.27 0.28 14.68
CA CYS A 254 20.24 -0.68 14.17
C CYS A 254 21.13 -0.04 13.10
N ARG A 255 20.54 0.71 12.16
CA ARG A 255 21.29 1.44 11.13
C ARG A 255 22.26 2.44 11.76
N GLU A 256 21.80 3.29 12.66
CA GLU A 256 22.64 4.32 13.31
C GLU A 256 23.86 3.70 14.02
N LYS A 257 23.67 2.53 14.66
CA LYS A 257 24.77 1.78 15.30
C LYS A 257 25.78 1.21 14.31
N LEU A 258 25.35 0.79 13.13
CA LEU A 258 26.22 0.27 12.08
C LEU A 258 26.99 1.41 11.41
N GLU A 259 26.32 2.52 11.10
CA GLU A 259 26.96 3.73 10.58
C GLU A 259 28.04 4.25 11.54
N ALA A 260 27.79 4.21 12.85
CA ALA A 260 28.79 4.57 13.88
C ALA A 260 30.03 3.65 13.90
N ARG A 261 29.95 2.46 13.30
CA ARG A 261 31.07 1.52 13.13
C ARG A 261 31.75 1.62 11.76
N GLY A 262 31.26 2.52 10.89
CA GLY A 262 31.70 2.61 9.50
C GLY A 262 31.15 1.50 8.61
N GLU A 263 30.08 0.82 9.04
CA GLU A 263 29.38 -0.21 8.28
C GLU A 263 28.12 0.40 7.65
N GLU A 264 27.90 0.16 6.35
CA GLU A 264 26.65 0.53 5.68
C GLU A 264 25.77 -0.72 5.54
N GLU A 265 24.73 -0.84 6.37
CA GLU A 265 23.69 -1.84 6.17
C GLU A 265 22.34 -1.15 5.91
N PRO A 266 21.59 -1.56 4.88
CA PRO A 266 20.30 -0.96 4.59
C PRO A 266 19.28 -1.29 5.70
N ILE A 267 18.49 -0.30 6.13
CA ILE A 267 17.29 -0.44 6.97
C ILE A 267 16.40 -1.57 6.41
N ARG A 268 16.28 -1.67 5.08
CA ARG A 268 15.55 -2.72 4.37
C ARG A 268 16.07 -4.12 4.65
N ALA A 269 17.34 -4.35 4.98
CA ALA A 269 17.81 -5.68 5.37
C ALA A 269 17.24 -6.07 6.74
N ALA A 270 17.33 -5.17 7.72
CA ALA A 270 16.76 -5.36 9.06
C ALA A 270 15.23 -5.53 8.99
N LEU A 271 14.57 -4.67 8.21
CA LEU A 271 13.16 -4.82 7.91
C LEU A 271 12.92 -6.18 7.22
N PHE A 272 13.55 -6.47 6.10
CA PHE A 272 13.31 -7.72 5.37
C PHE A 272 13.47 -8.96 6.26
N ALA A 273 14.46 -9.02 7.15
CA ALA A 273 14.59 -10.09 8.14
C ALA A 273 13.38 -10.20 9.07
N LEU A 274 12.92 -9.08 9.63
CA LEU A 274 11.72 -9.02 10.49
C LEU A 274 10.45 -9.41 9.72
N GLY A 275 10.20 -8.81 8.55
CA GLY A 275 9.01 -9.05 7.75
C GLY A 275 8.93 -10.45 7.15
N SER A 276 10.07 -11.03 6.76
CA SER A 276 10.13 -12.38 6.18
C SER A 276 9.81 -13.48 7.19
N ILE A 277 9.86 -13.19 8.49
CA ILE A 277 9.44 -14.10 9.55
C ILE A 277 8.02 -13.75 10.00
N ILE A 278 7.81 -12.51 10.42
CA ILE A 278 6.57 -12.11 11.08
C ILE A 278 5.38 -12.15 10.12
N VAL A 279 5.53 -11.68 8.88
CA VAL A 279 4.41 -11.68 7.93
C VAL A 279 3.98 -13.13 7.62
N PRO A 280 4.87 -14.04 7.16
CA PRO A 280 4.47 -15.43 6.92
C PRO A 280 3.96 -16.15 8.17
N THR A 281 4.55 -15.93 9.35
CA THR A 281 4.09 -16.53 10.60
C THR A 281 2.69 -16.04 10.97
N THR A 282 2.41 -14.74 10.91
CA THR A 282 1.07 -14.18 11.17
C THR A 282 0.03 -14.75 10.21
N PHE A 283 0.37 -14.85 8.92
CA PHE A 283 -0.51 -15.47 7.93
C PHE A 283 -0.76 -16.95 8.23
N PHE A 284 0.29 -17.71 8.53
CA PHE A 284 0.16 -19.14 8.82
C PHE A 284 -0.67 -19.40 10.08
N VAL A 285 -0.40 -18.68 11.17
CA VAL A 285 -1.16 -18.77 12.42
C VAL A 285 -2.62 -18.38 12.19
N SER A 286 -2.88 -17.30 11.45
CA SER A 286 -4.24 -16.87 11.12
C SER A 286 -4.99 -17.92 10.29
N CYS A 287 -4.33 -18.53 9.31
CA CYS A 287 -4.89 -19.61 8.52
C CYS A 287 -5.18 -20.87 9.36
N PHE A 288 -4.27 -21.21 10.27
CA PHE A 288 -4.44 -22.33 11.19
C PHE A 288 -5.64 -22.12 12.12
N VAL A 289 -5.73 -20.96 12.78
CA VAL A 289 -6.84 -20.62 13.68
C VAL A 289 -8.15 -20.57 12.91
N PHE A 290 -8.17 -19.94 11.73
CA PHE A 290 -9.35 -19.91 10.86
C PHE A 290 -9.82 -21.32 10.50
N ASN A 291 -8.91 -22.19 10.06
CA ASN A 291 -9.23 -23.57 9.71
C ASN A 291 -9.73 -24.38 10.92
N TRP A 292 -9.19 -24.14 12.12
CA TRP A 292 -9.64 -24.78 13.35
C TRP A 292 -11.05 -24.33 13.78
N MET A 293 -11.38 -23.05 13.58
CA MET A 293 -12.70 -22.52 13.96
C MET A 293 -13.82 -22.87 12.97
N VAL A 294 -13.48 -23.17 11.71
CA VAL A 294 -14.43 -23.48 10.64
C VAL A 294 -14.58 -24.98 10.38
N GLY A 295 -13.56 -25.77 10.72
CA GLY A 295 -13.52 -27.22 10.55
C GLY A 295 -14.23 -27.98 11.67
#